data_AF-K1YGR0-F1
#
_entry.id   AF-K1YGR0-F1
#
_cell.length_a   1.000
_cell.length_b   1.000
_cell.length_c   1.000
_cell.angle_alpha   90.00
_cell.angle_beta   90.00
_cell.angle_gamma   90.00
#
_symmetry.space_group_name_H-M   'P 1'
#
loop_
_entity.id
_entity.type
_entity.pdbx_description
1 polymer ?
#
loop_
_entity_poly.entity_id
_entity_poly.type
_entity_poly.pdbx_seq_one_letter_code
_entity_poly.pdbx_strand_id
1 'polypeptide(L)'
;AGLGLSPNDPRIASLTEGGVWGRLSPGSELQAFEALFPRLEGKKEAIQQPKTDEQPIRPVAPPAENLVDFELFKQLELRVAEITAAELVKKSKKLVKLTVLAPEERTIVAGIAEHYRPEELVGRQVIIAANLKPAKIMGVTSHGMVLAAKATIDGEEKLVLSSVSEPVEPGCRVS
;
A
#
# COMPACT_ATOMS: atom_id res chain seq x y z
N ALA A 1 30.01 -43.62 -20.88
CA ALA A 1 30.40 -43.55 -22.29
C ALA A 1 29.16 -43.81 -23.14
N GLY A 2 28.50 -42.75 -23.65
CA GLY A 2 27.29 -42.85 -24.48
C GLY A 2 27.51 -42.48 -25.95
N LEU A 3 28.73 -42.09 -26.32
CA LEU A 3 29.07 -41.53 -27.63
C LEU A 3 29.54 -42.58 -28.67
N GLY A 4 29.25 -43.87 -28.43
CA GLY A 4 29.69 -44.96 -29.32
C GLY A 4 31.19 -45.27 -29.25
N LEU A 5 31.90 -44.72 -28.26
CA LEU A 5 33.32 -44.91 -28.04
C LEU A 5 33.56 -45.89 -26.89
N SER A 6 34.64 -46.69 -26.98
CA SER A 6 34.97 -47.65 -25.93
C SER A 6 35.23 -46.94 -24.59
N PRO A 7 34.90 -47.54 -23.43
CA PRO A 7 35.03 -46.88 -22.12
C PRO A 7 36.45 -46.40 -21.78
N ASN A 8 37.48 -47.03 -22.36
CA ASN A 8 38.89 -46.67 -22.20
C ASN A 8 39.44 -45.82 -23.37
N ASP A 9 38.57 -45.24 -24.19
CA ASP A 9 38.99 -44.40 -25.30
C ASP A 9 39.59 -43.08 -24.76
N PRO A 10 40.80 -42.70 -25.19
CA PRO A 10 41.46 -41.46 -24.76
C PRO A 10 40.56 -40.22 -24.92
N ARG A 11 39.70 -40.20 -25.94
CA ARG A 11 38.75 -39.11 -26.22
C ARG A 11 37.64 -38.96 -25.17
N ILE A 12 37.38 -39.97 -24.35
CA ILE A 12 36.40 -39.88 -23.25
C ILE A 12 37.10 -39.53 -21.93
N ALA A 13 38.37 -39.92 -21.78
CA ALA A 13 39.12 -39.77 -20.54
C ALA A 13 39.72 -38.36 -20.33
N SER A 14 39.89 -37.58 -21.40
CA SER A 14 40.53 -36.25 -21.35
C SER A 14 39.80 -35.20 -22.17
N LEU A 15 39.59 -34.02 -21.58
CA LEU A 15 39.07 -32.82 -22.26
C LEU A 15 40.02 -32.30 -23.34
N THR A 16 41.33 -32.50 -23.17
CA THR A 16 42.33 -32.07 -24.15
C THR A 16 42.25 -32.87 -25.45
N GLU A 17 41.85 -34.14 -25.35
CA GLU A 17 41.76 -35.06 -26.50
C GLU A 17 40.33 -35.14 -27.06
N GLY A 18 39.31 -35.08 -26.20
CA GLY A 18 37.89 -35.20 -26.55
C GLY A 18 37.15 -33.88 -26.77
N GLY A 19 37.66 -32.76 -26.26
CA GLY A 19 37.00 -31.45 -26.31
C GLY A 19 37.13 -30.70 -27.63
N VAL A 20 37.62 -31.36 -28.68
CA VAL A 20 37.80 -30.76 -30.01
C VAL A 20 36.64 -31.16 -30.93
N TRP A 21 36.06 -30.17 -31.59
CA TRP A 21 34.94 -30.37 -32.51
C TRP A 21 35.31 -31.28 -33.70
N GLY A 22 34.37 -32.12 -34.15
CA GLY A 22 34.53 -32.95 -35.35
C GLY A 22 35.28 -34.27 -35.17
N ARG A 23 35.49 -34.74 -33.93
CA ARG A 23 36.21 -36.00 -33.63
C ARG A 23 35.38 -37.28 -33.78
N LEU A 24 34.06 -37.17 -33.92
CA LEU A 24 33.16 -38.29 -34.13
C LEU A 24 32.83 -38.40 -35.61
N SER A 25 32.92 -39.61 -36.16
CA SER A 25 32.52 -39.88 -37.53
C SER A 25 30.99 -39.90 -37.65
N PRO A 26 30.41 -39.26 -38.66
CA PRO A 26 28.98 -39.38 -38.95
C PRO A 26 28.58 -40.85 -39.11
N GLY A 27 27.43 -41.24 -38.55
CA GLY A 27 26.95 -42.62 -38.57
C GLY A 27 27.45 -43.51 -37.42
N SER A 28 28.16 -42.95 -36.43
CA SER A 28 28.53 -43.69 -35.23
C SER A 28 27.29 -44.08 -34.40
N GLU A 29 27.13 -45.38 -34.12
CA GLU A 29 26.03 -45.88 -33.30
C GLU A 29 26.23 -45.52 -31.82
N LEU A 30 25.20 -44.93 -31.20
CA LEU A 30 25.22 -44.55 -29.80
C LEU A 30 24.92 -45.78 -28.93
N GLN A 31 25.78 -46.02 -27.95
CA GLN A 31 25.56 -47.07 -26.96
C GLN A 31 24.57 -46.59 -25.89
N ALA A 32 23.72 -47.50 -25.42
CA ALA A 32 22.84 -47.23 -24.30
C ALA A 32 23.67 -46.87 -23.06
N PHE A 33 23.34 -45.74 -22.44
CA PHE A 33 23.98 -45.27 -21.22
C PHE A 33 22.93 -45.11 -20.13
N GLU A 34 23.32 -45.37 -18.89
CA GLU A 34 22.46 -45.10 -17.74
C GLU A 34 22.38 -43.59 -17.49
N ALA A 35 21.18 -43.11 -17.18
CA ALA A 35 20.98 -41.71 -16.84
C ALA A 35 21.79 -41.36 -15.58
N LEU A 36 22.80 -40.49 -15.74
CA LEU A 36 23.68 -40.04 -14.64
C LEU A 36 22.92 -39.36 -13.50
N PHE A 37 21.72 -38.85 -13.78
CA PHE A 37 20.84 -38.26 -12.79
C PHE A 37 19.51 -39.02 -12.82
N PRO A 38 19.17 -39.77 -11.77
CA PRO A 38 17.88 -40.44 -11.67
C PRO A 38 16.78 -39.39 -11.63
N ARG A 39 15.76 -39.58 -12.46
CA ARG A 39 14.59 -38.71 -12.50
C ARG A 39 13.78 -38.96 -11.22
N LEU A 40 13.69 -37.96 -10.35
CA LEU A 40 12.87 -38.06 -9.13
C LEU A 40 11.40 -38.23 -9.53
N GLU A 41 10.84 -39.43 -9.33
CA GLU A 41 9.42 -39.70 -9.56
C GLU A 41 8.57 -39.14 -8.42
N GLY A 42 8.20 -37.86 -8.54
CA GLY A 42 7.07 -37.26 -7.85
C GLY A 42 5.83 -37.34 -8.74
N LYS A 43 4.76 -37.92 -8.20
CA LYS A 43 3.37 -37.91 -8.66
C LYS A 43 3.03 -36.76 -9.63
N LYS A 44 2.38 -37.08 -10.76
CA LYS A 44 1.80 -36.11 -11.71
C LYS A 44 0.94 -35.09 -10.97
N GLU A 45 1.39 -33.85 -10.90
CA GLU A 45 0.52 -32.69 -10.73
C GLU A 45 0.76 -31.75 -11.91
N ALA A 46 -0.35 -31.24 -12.43
CA ALA A 46 -0.42 -30.40 -13.61
C ALA A 46 0.54 -29.21 -13.54
N ILE A 47 1.02 -28.80 -14.71
CA ILE A 47 1.76 -27.58 -14.97
C ILE A 47 1.11 -26.42 -14.19
N GLN A 48 1.71 -26.00 -13.08
CA GLN A 48 1.36 -24.75 -12.41
C GLN A 48 2.22 -23.66 -13.06
N GLN A 49 1.54 -22.63 -13.56
CA GLN A 49 2.10 -21.33 -13.91
C GLN A 49 3.03 -20.83 -12.80
N PRO A 50 4.04 -19.99 -13.11
CA PRO A 50 4.98 -19.49 -12.10
C PRO A 50 4.23 -18.88 -10.93
N LYS A 51 4.28 -19.57 -9.78
CA LYS A 51 3.92 -19.00 -8.48
C LYS A 51 4.94 -17.92 -8.18
N THR A 52 4.53 -16.68 -8.39
CA THR A 52 5.02 -15.53 -7.63
C THR A 52 5.14 -15.94 -6.17
N ASP A 53 6.30 -15.69 -5.55
CA ASP A 53 6.53 -15.86 -4.12
C ASP A 53 5.41 -15.16 -3.33
N GLU A 54 4.42 -15.94 -2.91
CA GLU A 54 3.36 -15.52 -2.02
C GLU A 54 3.97 -15.51 -0.61
N GLN A 55 4.35 -14.31 -0.17
CA GLN A 55 4.53 -14.01 1.25
C GLN A 55 3.35 -14.60 2.03
N PRO A 56 3.55 -15.14 3.25
CA PRO A 56 2.46 -15.72 4.03
C PRO A 56 1.30 -14.73 4.13
N ILE A 57 0.21 -15.07 3.45
CA ILE A 57 -1.02 -14.28 3.39
C ILE A 57 -1.49 -14.16 4.83
N ARG A 58 -1.32 -12.97 5.40
CA ARG A 58 -1.94 -12.58 6.67
C ARG A 58 -3.42 -12.96 6.60
N PRO A 59 -4.05 -13.45 7.68
CA PRO A 59 -5.47 -13.80 7.67
C PRO A 59 -6.24 -12.65 7.01
N VAL A 60 -6.85 -12.94 5.86
CA VAL A 60 -7.69 -11.99 5.14
C VAL A 60 -8.76 -11.59 6.14
N ALA A 61 -8.77 -10.31 6.50
CA ALA A 61 -9.78 -9.74 7.36
C ALA A 61 -11.17 -10.17 6.86
N PRO A 62 -12.15 -10.42 7.76
CA PRO A 62 -13.50 -10.78 7.33
C PRO A 62 -13.97 -9.83 6.23
N PRO A 63 -14.69 -10.33 5.20
CA PRO A 63 -15.17 -9.49 4.12
C PRO A 63 -15.85 -8.28 4.72
N ALA A 64 -15.42 -7.08 4.31
CA ALA A 64 -15.85 -5.84 4.93
C ALA A 64 -17.38 -5.77 4.92
N GLU A 65 -17.99 -6.03 6.06
CA GLU A 65 -19.42 -5.84 6.25
C GLU A 65 -19.64 -4.33 6.11
N ASN A 66 -20.51 -3.93 5.17
CA ASN A 66 -20.78 -2.53 4.74
C ASN A 66 -19.83 -1.95 3.67
N LEU A 67 -19.63 -2.66 2.56
CA LEU A 67 -19.10 -2.04 1.35
C LEU A 67 -20.05 -0.92 0.88
N VAL A 68 -19.48 0.23 0.56
CA VAL A 68 -20.21 1.39 0.02
C VAL A 68 -19.96 1.52 -1.48
N ASP A 69 -20.99 1.89 -2.23
CA ASP A 69 -20.85 2.17 -3.66
C ASP A 69 -20.01 3.44 -3.89
N PHE A 70 -19.27 3.46 -5.00
CA PHE A 70 -18.48 4.63 -5.40
C PHE A 70 -19.32 5.90 -5.55
N GLU A 71 -20.58 5.77 -5.99
CA GLU A 71 -21.50 6.91 -6.09
C GLU A 71 -21.80 7.53 -4.72
N LEU A 72 -21.84 6.74 -3.64
CA LEU A 72 -22.01 7.26 -2.28
C LEU A 72 -20.77 8.06 -1.84
N PHE A 73 -19.56 7.58 -2.18
CA PHE A 73 -18.33 8.33 -1.94
C PHE A 73 -18.31 9.64 -2.74
N LYS A 74 -18.75 9.62 -4.00
CA LYS A 74 -18.81 10.80 -4.88
C LYS A 74 -19.77 11.87 -4.36
N GLN A 75 -20.84 11.47 -3.66
CA GLN A 75 -21.75 12.40 -2.98
C GLN A 75 -21.08 13.15 -1.82
N LEU A 76 -20.02 12.62 -1.20
CA LEU A 76 -19.27 13.32 -0.17
C LEU A 76 -18.30 14.33 -0.81
N GLU A 77 -18.39 15.59 -0.40
CA GLU A 77 -17.43 16.61 -0.82
C GLU A 77 -16.27 16.67 0.17
N LEU A 78 -15.21 15.95 -0.15
CA LEU A 78 -13.93 16.08 0.53
C LEU A 78 -13.09 17.16 -0.15
N ARG A 79 -12.57 18.12 0.62
CA ARG A 79 -11.72 19.20 0.14
C ARG A 79 -10.52 19.42 1.03
N VAL A 80 -9.44 19.89 0.45
CA VAL A 80 -8.29 20.38 1.21
C VAL A 80 -8.58 21.80 1.67
N ALA A 81 -8.34 22.08 2.94
CA ALA A 81 -8.55 23.37 3.56
C ALA A 81 -7.30 23.82 4.30
N GLU A 82 -7.04 25.12 4.27
CA GLU A 82 -5.97 25.74 5.04
C GLU A 82 -6.55 26.39 6.30
N ILE A 83 -5.91 26.16 7.45
CA ILE A 83 -6.36 26.72 8.72
C ILE A 83 -5.83 28.15 8.85
N THR A 84 -6.71 29.14 8.80
CA THR A 84 -6.36 30.57 8.94
C THR A 84 -6.37 31.03 10.39
N ALA A 85 -7.24 30.45 11.23
CA ALA A 85 -7.29 30.75 12.65
C ALA A 85 -7.73 29.54 13.48
N ALA A 86 -7.26 29.46 14.72
CA ALA A 86 -7.64 28.43 15.67
C ALA A 86 -7.83 29.04 17.07
N GLU A 87 -8.97 28.76 17.70
CA GLU A 87 -9.35 29.28 19.01
C GLU A 87 -9.94 28.18 19.90
N LEU A 88 -9.62 28.18 21.19
CA LEU A 88 -10.23 27.26 22.14
C LEU A 88 -11.67 27.68 22.46
N VAL A 89 -12.59 26.72 22.44
CA VAL A 89 -13.98 27.00 22.82
C VAL A 89 -14.08 27.09 24.34
N LYS A 90 -14.34 28.29 24.89
CA LYS A 90 -14.42 28.53 26.35
C LYS A 90 -15.36 27.58 27.12
N LYS A 91 -16.34 26.96 26.44
CA LYS A 91 -17.31 26.03 27.02
C LYS A 91 -16.88 24.56 27.03
N SER A 92 -15.78 24.18 26.38
CA SER A 92 -15.32 22.79 26.33
C SER A 92 -13.80 22.69 26.24
N LYS A 93 -13.20 21.83 27.07
CA LYS A 93 -11.75 21.59 27.11
C LYS A 93 -11.25 20.77 25.92
N LYS A 94 -12.14 20.08 25.19
CA LYS A 94 -11.79 19.17 24.09
C LYS A 94 -11.99 19.76 22.69
N LEU A 95 -12.64 20.92 22.59
CA LEU A 95 -13.08 21.50 21.32
C LEU A 95 -12.26 22.73 20.94
N VAL A 96 -11.79 22.75 19.70
CA VAL A 96 -11.16 23.90 19.04
C VAL A 96 -12.09 24.39 17.95
N LYS A 97 -12.31 25.70 17.89
CA LYS A 97 -12.94 26.38 16.76
C LYS A 97 -11.84 26.72 15.76
N LEU A 98 -11.96 26.19 14.56
CA LEU A 98 -11.05 26.42 13.44
C LEU A 98 -11.77 27.27 12.40
N THR A 99 -11.11 28.32 11.95
CA THR A 99 -11.47 29.02 10.71
C THR A 99 -10.59 28.44 9.62
N VAL A 100 -11.22 27.90 8.58
CA VAL A 100 -10.52 27.25 7.47
C VAL A 100 -10.97 27.85 6.14
N LEU A 101 -10.04 27.94 5.18
CA LEU A 101 -10.28 28.40 3.83
C LEU A 101 -10.42 27.19 2.89
N ALA A 102 -11.61 26.98 2.33
CA ALA A 102 -11.84 25.96 1.29
C ALA A 102 -13.18 26.14 0.57
N PRO A 103 -13.18 26.61 -0.69
CA PRO A 103 -12.48 27.78 -1.22
C PRO A 103 -12.92 29.11 -0.58
N GLU A 104 -14.00 29.09 0.20
CA GLU A 104 -14.48 30.20 1.05
C GLU A 104 -14.10 29.94 2.51
N GLU A 105 -14.05 31.00 3.31
CA GLU A 105 -13.83 30.87 4.75
C GLU A 105 -15.06 30.26 5.44
N ARG A 106 -14.83 29.24 6.25
CA ARG A 106 -15.87 28.58 7.04
C ARG A 106 -15.37 28.24 8.43
N THR A 107 -16.30 28.22 9.38
CA THR A 107 -16.03 27.80 10.76
C THR A 107 -16.30 26.31 10.93
N ILE A 108 -15.32 25.59 11.46
CA ILE A 108 -15.41 24.17 11.82
C ILE A 108 -15.03 24.00 13.29
N VAL A 109 -15.75 23.14 14.00
CA VAL A 109 -15.42 22.78 15.38
C VAL A 109 -14.82 21.38 15.39
N ALA A 110 -13.58 21.24 15.85
CA ALA A 110 -12.85 19.98 15.89
C ALA A 110 -12.51 19.57 17.33
N GLY A 111 -12.67 18.28 17.64
CA GLY A 111 -12.39 17.70 18.95
C GLY A 111 -10.92 17.35 19.19
N ILE A 112 -10.00 18.25 18.82
CA ILE A 112 -8.56 17.97 18.77
C ILE A 112 -7.73 18.75 19.81
N ALA A 113 -8.40 19.46 20.73
CA ALA A 113 -7.73 20.35 21.69
C ALA A 113 -6.78 19.62 22.65
N GLU A 114 -6.99 18.32 22.88
CA GLU A 114 -6.15 17.50 23.77
C GLU A 114 -4.82 17.10 23.11
N HIS A 115 -4.72 17.17 21.78
CA HIS A 115 -3.55 16.69 21.02
C HIS A 115 -2.79 17.78 20.28
N TYR A 116 -3.44 18.91 19.95
CA TYR A 116 -2.82 20.02 19.23
C TYR A 116 -3.11 21.36 19.90
N ARG A 117 -2.08 22.21 19.92
CA ARG A 117 -2.22 23.61 20.31
C ARG A 117 -2.78 24.42 19.14
N PRO A 118 -3.63 25.43 19.41
CA PRO A 118 -4.17 26.29 18.34
C PRO A 118 -3.08 26.91 17.45
N GLU A 119 -1.97 27.34 18.05
CA GLU A 119 -0.84 27.96 17.34
C GLU A 119 -0.19 27.03 16.31
N GLU A 120 -0.16 25.71 16.57
CA GLU A 120 0.45 24.73 15.67
C GLU A 120 -0.45 24.39 14.48
N LEU A 121 -1.74 24.71 14.58
CA LEU A 121 -2.74 24.40 13.57
C LEU A 121 -2.79 25.47 12.48
N VAL A 122 -2.49 26.73 12.82
CA VAL A 122 -2.53 27.85 11.87
C VAL A 122 -1.49 27.62 10.75
N GLY A 123 -1.91 27.79 9.50
CA GLY A 123 -1.09 27.57 8.30
C GLY A 123 -0.96 26.10 7.88
N ARG A 124 -1.57 25.15 8.60
CA ARG A 124 -1.60 23.75 8.17
C ARG A 124 -2.72 23.48 7.17
N GLN A 125 -2.43 22.59 6.22
CA GLN A 125 -3.42 22.05 5.30
C GLN A 125 -4.01 20.75 5.84
N VAL A 126 -5.33 20.69 5.88
CA VAL A 126 -6.09 19.55 6.39
C VAL A 126 -7.20 19.17 5.43
N ILE A 127 -7.63 17.91 5.48
CA ILE A 127 -8.77 17.44 4.68
C ILE A 127 -10.05 17.63 5.49
N ILE A 128 -11.06 18.25 4.87
CA ILE A 128 -12.37 18.49 5.46
C ILE A 128 -13.49 17.86 4.63
N ALA A 129 -14.58 17.49 5.30
CA ALA A 129 -15.86 17.21 4.66
C ALA A 129 -16.68 18.51 4.59
N ALA A 130 -16.89 19.02 3.37
CA ALA A 130 -17.43 20.36 3.11
C ALA A 130 -18.97 20.40 2.96
N ASN A 131 -19.62 19.28 2.66
CA ASN A 131 -21.07 19.19 2.39
C ASN A 131 -21.88 18.50 3.50
N LEU A 132 -21.36 18.47 4.72
CA LEU A 132 -22.11 17.97 5.88
C LEU A 132 -23.14 18.99 6.36
N LYS A 133 -24.26 18.50 6.91
CA LYS A 133 -25.27 19.35 7.54
C LYS A 133 -24.63 20.14 8.70
N PRO A 134 -24.86 21.46 8.79
CA PRO A 134 -24.30 22.26 9.87
C PRO A 134 -24.69 21.70 11.25
N ALA A 135 -23.70 21.48 12.11
CA ALA A 135 -23.92 20.97 13.46
C ALA A 135 -23.66 22.08 14.48
N LYS A 136 -24.64 22.34 15.35
CA LYS A 136 -24.47 23.31 16.43
C LYS A 136 -23.85 22.64 17.65
N ILE A 137 -22.58 22.94 17.91
CA ILE A 137 -21.82 22.38 19.03
C ILE A 137 -21.48 23.51 19.98
N MET A 138 -21.99 23.43 21.22
CA MET A 138 -21.70 24.41 22.29
C MET A 138 -21.98 25.89 21.94
N GLY A 139 -22.91 26.12 21.01
CA GLY A 139 -23.30 27.46 20.55
C GLY A 139 -22.55 27.97 19.32
N VAL A 140 -21.58 27.21 18.80
CA VAL A 140 -20.89 27.48 17.53
C VAL A 140 -21.46 26.56 16.45
N THR A 141 -21.73 27.10 15.26
CA THR A 141 -22.17 26.32 14.11
C THR A 141 -20.95 25.80 13.35
N SER A 142 -20.77 24.48 13.28
CA SER A 142 -19.74 23.82 12.50
C SER A 142 -20.25 23.51 11.10
N HIS A 143 -19.60 24.07 10.08
CA HIS A 143 -19.94 23.91 8.66
C HIS A 143 -19.08 22.85 7.96
N GLY A 144 -18.81 21.76 8.68
CA GLY A 144 -17.98 20.67 8.20
C GLY A 144 -17.36 19.88 9.34
N MET A 145 -16.50 18.96 8.96
CA MET A 145 -15.72 18.13 9.88
C MET A 145 -14.31 17.98 9.35
N VAL A 146 -13.31 18.18 10.21
CA VAL A 146 -11.91 17.87 9.91
C VAL A 146 -11.71 16.37 10.02
N LEU A 147 -11.04 15.78 9.04
CA LEU A 147 -10.69 14.36 9.08
C LEU A 147 -9.40 14.17 9.88
N ALA A 148 -9.45 13.22 10.80
CA ALA A 148 -8.31 12.81 11.60
C ALA A 148 -8.30 11.29 11.75
N ALA A 149 -7.12 10.70 11.67
CA ALA A 149 -6.90 9.31 12.00
C ALA A 149 -6.75 9.16 13.52
N LYS A 150 -7.41 8.14 14.09
CA LYS A 150 -7.12 7.68 15.45
C LYS A 150 -5.99 6.67 15.38
N ALA A 151 -4.85 7.00 15.96
CA ALA A 151 -3.69 6.12 15.98
C ALA A 151 -3.20 5.93 17.42
N THR A 152 -2.71 4.73 17.73
CA THR A 152 -1.98 4.48 18.97
C THR A 152 -0.49 4.67 18.67
N ILE A 153 0.10 5.73 19.21
CA ILE A 153 1.53 6.02 19.08
C ILE A 153 2.12 5.94 20.49
N ASP A 154 3.16 5.11 20.66
CA ASP A 154 3.83 4.92 21.95
C ASP A 154 2.91 4.47 23.11
N GLY A 155 1.81 3.78 22.79
CA GLY A 155 0.84 3.29 23.77
C GLY A 155 -0.27 4.28 24.14
N GLU A 156 -0.27 5.49 23.58
CA GLU A 156 -1.30 6.51 23.80
C GLU A 156 -2.19 6.71 22.56
N GLU A 157 -3.49 6.91 22.77
CA GLU A 157 -4.42 7.28 21.69
C GLU A 157 -4.17 8.73 21.29
N LYS A 158 -3.82 8.96 20.01
CA LYS A 158 -3.60 10.28 19.44
C LYS A 158 -4.43 10.47 18.18
N LEU A 159 -5.02 11.67 18.06
CA LEU A 159 -5.59 12.13 16.81
C LEU A 159 -4.50 12.68 15.90
N VAL A 160 -4.39 12.15 14.69
CA VAL A 160 -3.47 12.60 13.64
C VAL A 160 -4.29 13.26 12.55
N LEU A 161 -4.04 14.54 12.27
CA LEU A 161 -4.78 15.26 11.23
C LEU A 161 -4.44 14.72 9.84
N SER A 162 -5.45 14.56 9.00
CA SER A 162 -5.26 14.15 7.61
C SER A 162 -4.79 15.35 6.78
N SER A 163 -3.64 15.23 6.12
CA SER A 163 -3.07 16.24 5.23
C SER A 163 -2.76 15.64 3.85
N VAL A 164 -2.42 16.51 2.90
CA VAL A 164 -1.85 16.14 1.61
C VAL A 164 -0.32 16.03 1.70
N SER A 165 0.29 15.24 0.83
CA SER A 165 1.74 15.06 0.77
C SER A 165 2.47 16.30 0.26
N GLU A 166 1.81 17.09 -0.59
CA GLU A 166 2.34 18.30 -1.21
C GLU A 166 1.36 19.46 -0.97
N PRO A 167 1.85 20.71 -0.83
CA PRO A 167 0.98 21.85 -0.68
C PRO A 167 0.12 22.05 -1.94
N VAL A 168 -1.19 22.15 -1.76
CA VAL A 168 -2.15 22.38 -2.84
C VAL A 168 -2.97 23.65 -2.60
N GLU A 169 -3.63 24.16 -3.62
CA GLU A 169 -4.51 25.32 -3.44
C GLU A 169 -5.67 25.01 -2.49
N PRO A 170 -5.97 25.90 -1.51
CA PRO A 170 -7.11 25.72 -0.63
C PRO A 170 -8.43 25.60 -1.40
N GLY A 171 -9.21 24.56 -1.12
CA GLY A 171 -10.46 24.27 -1.80
C GLY A 171 -10.39 23.19 -2.89
N CYS A 172 -9.20 22.67 -3.20
CA CYS A 172 -9.03 21.50 -4.08
C CYS A 172 -9.87 20.31 -3.59
N ARG A 173 -10.60 19.68 -4.52
CA ARG A 173 -11.43 18.50 -4.23
C ARG A 173 -10.57 17.24 -4.18
N VAL A 174 -10.81 16.40 -3.17
CA VAL A 174 -10.21 15.07 -3.06
C VAL A 174 -11.10 14.08 -3.82
N SER A 175 -10.50 13.22 -4.64
CA SER A 175 -11.19 12.26 -5.52
C SER A 175 -10.62 10.86 -5.41
#